data_AF-A0A258XXN9-F1
#
_entry.id   AF-A0A258XXN9-F1
#
_cell.length_a   1.000
_cell.length_b   1.000
_cell.length_c   1.000
_cell.angle_alpha   90.00
_cell.angle_beta   90.00
_cell.angle_gamma   90.00
#
_symmetry.space_group_name_H-M   'P 1'
#
loop_
_entity.id
_entity.type
_entity.pdbx_description
1 polymer ?
#
loop_
_entity_poly.entity_id
_entity_poly.type
_entity_poly.pdbx_seq_one_letter_code
_entity_poly.pdbx_strand_id
1 'polypeptide(L)'
;MTNTGAGEKITFAALDGEGDIPGFLATPDGPIRAAKAWAELGYMALAPDIFWRFAPGVELDPDVPEQLQEAFGYFGQYDPDKGVKDIEAAIRYLRGVEGIAKVGLVGFCLGGRMAYMAATRTDIDASVGYYGVMIDQMLGESHAIANPLMLHIPTADHFVGPEAQ
;
A
#
# COMPACT_ATOMS: atom_id res chain seq x y z
N MET A 1 -13.69 -26.09 -4.20
CA MET A 1 -13.00 -27.18 -3.46
C MET A 1 -11.66 -26.64 -3.02
N THR A 2 -11.38 -26.69 -1.72
CA THR A 2 -10.18 -26.16 -1.07
C THR A 2 -9.00 -27.09 -1.26
N ASN A 3 -7.84 -26.56 -1.65
CA ASN A 3 -6.55 -27.22 -1.48
C ASN A 3 -5.65 -26.33 -0.61
N THR A 4 -5.37 -26.82 0.59
CA THR A 4 -4.50 -26.22 1.61
C THR A 4 -3.07 -26.72 1.41
N GLY A 5 -2.22 -25.86 0.86
CA GLY A 5 -0.76 -25.93 1.00
C GLY A 5 -0.32 -24.83 1.96
N ALA A 6 0.59 -25.15 2.89
CA ALA A 6 1.12 -24.20 3.86
C ALA A 6 1.93 -23.10 3.16
N GLY A 7 1.39 -21.88 3.16
CA GLY A 7 2.00 -20.67 2.62
C GLY A 7 0.96 -19.57 2.54
N GLU A 8 1.30 -18.38 3.04
CA GLU A 8 0.72 -17.10 2.61
C GLU A 8 -0.81 -16.94 2.77
N LYS A 9 -1.23 -16.44 3.94
CA LYS A 9 -2.57 -15.84 4.06
C LYS A 9 -2.54 -14.42 3.52
N ILE A 10 -2.61 -14.29 2.19
CA ILE A 10 -3.04 -13.06 1.54
C ILE A 10 -4.57 -13.03 1.63
N THR A 11 -5.14 -11.99 2.25
CA THR A 11 -6.60 -11.84 2.34
C THR A 11 -7.11 -11.13 1.09
N PHE A 12 -7.90 -11.83 0.29
CA PHE A 12 -8.50 -11.31 -0.93
C PHE A 12 -9.94 -10.86 -0.68
N ALA A 13 -10.29 -9.65 -1.11
CA ALA A 13 -11.67 -9.25 -1.35
C ALA A 13 -11.81 -9.00 -2.85
N ALA A 14 -12.28 -10.01 -3.58
CA ALA A 14 -12.53 -9.92 -5.01
C ALA A 14 -14.02 -10.07 -5.25
N LEU A 15 -14.63 -9.07 -5.88
CA LEU A 15 -15.91 -9.16 -6.55
C LEU A 15 -15.77 -8.52 -7.94
N ASP A 16 -16.52 -9.06 -8.89
CA ASP A 16 -16.51 -8.73 -10.31
C ASP A 16 -16.55 -7.20 -10.52
N GLY A 17 -15.46 -6.63 -11.02
CA GLY A 17 -15.28 -5.19 -11.09
C GLY A 17 -15.49 -4.61 -12.49
N GLU A 18 -16.40 -3.63 -12.61
CA GLU A 18 -16.66 -2.88 -13.85
C GLU A 18 -15.99 -1.48 -13.88
N GLY A 19 -15.14 -1.15 -12.90
CA GLY A 19 -14.45 0.16 -12.82
C GLY A 19 -13.22 0.31 -13.72
N ASP A 20 -12.86 1.56 -14.06
CA ASP A 20 -11.72 1.90 -14.95
C ASP A 20 -10.32 1.45 -14.44
N ILE A 21 -10.20 1.15 -13.14
CA ILE A 21 -8.99 0.57 -12.53
C ILE A 21 -9.41 -0.63 -11.69
N PRO A 22 -9.49 -1.84 -12.25
CA PRO A 22 -10.08 -2.99 -11.55
C PRO A 22 -9.20 -3.60 -10.45
N GLY A 23 -7.95 -3.16 -10.22
CA GLY A 23 -7.05 -3.67 -9.19
C GLY A 23 -6.58 -2.60 -8.19
N PHE A 24 -6.68 -2.85 -6.88
CA PHE A 24 -6.32 -1.89 -5.82
C PHE A 24 -5.40 -2.47 -4.74
N LEU A 25 -4.36 -1.74 -4.33
CA LEU A 25 -3.50 -2.09 -3.19
C LEU A 25 -3.69 -1.11 -2.03
N ALA A 26 -3.96 -1.59 -0.81
CA ALA A 26 -4.07 -0.78 0.42
C ALA A 26 -2.88 -0.99 1.37
N THR A 27 -2.28 0.09 1.90
CA THR A 27 -1.23 0.05 2.95
C THR A 27 -1.45 1.18 3.99
N PRO A 28 -1.14 1.01 5.29
CA PRO A 28 -2.17 0.89 6.34
C PRO A 28 -2.64 2.18 7.03
N ASP A 29 -3.97 2.30 7.15
CA ASP A 29 -4.78 2.17 8.39
C ASP A 29 -6.01 1.29 8.06
N GLY A 30 -6.23 0.18 8.77
CA GLY A 30 -7.33 -0.76 8.48
C GLY A 30 -7.34 -1.34 7.05
N PRO A 31 -6.25 -1.95 6.55
CA PRO A 31 -6.07 -2.33 5.14
C PRO A 31 -7.13 -3.31 4.63
N ILE A 32 -7.61 -4.22 5.50
CA ILE A 32 -8.70 -5.15 5.18
C ILE A 32 -10.03 -4.41 5.03
N ARG A 33 -10.31 -3.40 5.87
CA ARG A 33 -11.54 -2.60 5.78
C ARG A 33 -11.54 -1.76 4.51
N ALA A 34 -10.41 -1.13 4.19
CA ALA A 34 -10.24 -0.40 2.94
C ALA A 34 -10.46 -1.32 1.73
N ALA A 35 -9.76 -2.47 1.68
CA ALA A 35 -9.92 -3.43 0.59
C ALA A 35 -11.37 -3.92 0.42
N LYS A 36 -12.08 -4.17 1.53
CA LYS A 36 -13.51 -4.49 1.49
C LYS A 36 -14.36 -3.37 0.89
N ALA A 37 -14.13 -2.13 1.29
CA ALA A 37 -14.85 -0.98 0.74
C ALA A 37 -14.62 -0.81 -0.78
N TRP A 38 -13.39 -1.06 -1.25
CA TRP A 38 -13.08 -1.06 -2.68
C TRP A 38 -13.77 -2.22 -3.42
N ALA A 39 -13.80 -3.41 -2.81
CA ALA A 39 -14.54 -4.54 -3.35
C ALA A 39 -16.05 -4.26 -3.46
N GLU A 40 -16.64 -3.56 -2.49
CA GLU A 40 -18.04 -3.11 -2.53
C GLU A 40 -18.30 -2.10 -3.65
N LEU A 41 -17.28 -1.37 -4.10
CA LEU A 41 -17.35 -0.42 -5.21
C LEU A 41 -17.07 -1.08 -6.58
N GLY A 42 -16.90 -2.40 -6.64
CA GLY A 42 -16.60 -3.12 -7.88
C GLY A 42 -15.12 -3.04 -8.29
N TYR A 43 -14.21 -3.08 -7.32
CA TYR A 43 -12.77 -3.19 -7.57
C TYR A 43 -12.27 -4.54 -7.04
N MET A 44 -11.36 -5.22 -7.74
CA MET A 44 -10.57 -6.27 -7.11
C MET A 44 -9.55 -5.61 -6.18
N ALA A 45 -9.68 -5.84 -4.88
CA ALA A 45 -8.81 -5.21 -3.88
C ALA A 45 -7.91 -6.22 -3.18
N LEU A 46 -6.66 -5.82 -2.99
CA LEU A 46 -5.59 -6.57 -2.36
C LEU A 46 -5.02 -5.73 -1.20
N ALA A 47 -4.93 -6.36 -0.03
CA ALA A 47 -4.29 -5.78 1.15
C ALA A 47 -3.12 -6.70 1.53
N PRO A 48 -1.90 -6.45 1.02
CA PRO A 48 -0.74 -7.25 1.36
C PRO A 48 -0.36 -6.98 2.81
N ASP A 49 -0.03 -8.04 3.53
CA ASP A 49 0.57 -7.92 4.86
C ASP A 49 1.98 -7.34 4.70
N ILE A 50 2.18 -6.05 4.98
CA ILE A 50 3.46 -5.39 4.76
C ILE A 50 4.57 -5.90 5.70
N PHE A 51 4.23 -6.53 6.83
CA PHE A 51 5.20 -7.01 7.82
C PHE A 51 5.46 -8.51 7.74
N TRP A 52 4.92 -9.18 6.71
CA TRP A 52 4.92 -10.64 6.56
C TRP A 52 6.29 -11.31 6.71
N ARG A 53 7.38 -10.61 6.38
CA ARG A 53 8.75 -11.14 6.46
C ARG A 53 9.26 -11.37 7.87
N PHE A 54 8.79 -10.60 8.85
CA PHE A 54 9.33 -10.65 10.21
C PHE A 54 8.26 -10.69 11.29
N ALA A 55 7.05 -10.20 11.01
CA ALA A 55 5.92 -10.24 11.92
C ALA A 55 4.62 -10.45 11.12
N PRO A 56 4.35 -11.69 10.65
CA PRO A 56 3.17 -11.98 9.85
C PRO A 56 1.87 -11.90 10.65
N GLY A 57 0.83 -11.34 10.04
CA GLY A 57 -0.51 -11.24 10.62
C GLY A 57 -0.65 -10.20 11.73
N VAL A 58 0.25 -9.22 11.78
CA VAL A 58 0.20 -8.11 12.73
C VAL A 58 -1.01 -7.23 12.41
N GLU A 59 -1.86 -7.06 13.42
CA GLU A 59 -2.92 -6.05 13.45
C GLU A 59 -2.73 -5.22 14.71
N LEU A 60 -2.45 -3.93 14.54
CA LEU A 60 -2.21 -2.99 15.63
C LEU A 60 -3.28 -1.90 15.60
N ASP A 61 -3.75 -1.55 16.78
CA ASP A 61 -4.67 -0.46 17.03
C ASP A 61 -3.88 0.82 17.37
N PRO A 62 -3.88 1.85 16.50
CA PRO A 62 -3.16 3.08 16.75
C PRO A 62 -3.70 3.86 17.96
N ASP A 63 -4.93 3.59 18.41
CA ASP A 63 -5.52 4.22 19.60
C ASP A 63 -5.01 3.59 20.91
N VAL A 64 -4.29 2.46 20.82
CA VAL A 64 -3.65 1.79 21.97
C VAL A 64 -2.17 2.18 22.01
N PRO A 65 -1.71 2.98 22.99
CA PRO A 65 -0.36 3.52 23.02
C PRO A 65 0.76 2.48 22.92
N GLU A 66 0.59 1.31 23.54
CA GLU A 66 1.56 0.22 23.50
C GLU A 66 1.68 -0.37 22.08
N GLN A 67 0.57 -0.51 21.37
CA GLN A 67 0.53 -1.01 20.00
C GLN A 67 1.03 0.04 19.01
N LEU A 68 0.78 1.32 19.27
CA LEU A 68 1.40 2.41 18.52
C LEU A 68 2.93 2.40 18.66
N GLN A 69 3.45 2.17 19.87
CA GLN A 69 4.88 2.04 20.11
C GLN A 69 5.48 0.82 19.38
N GLU A 70 4.76 -0.31 19.38
CA GLU A 70 5.12 -1.50 18.62
C GLU A 70 5.15 -1.22 17.10
N ALA A 71 4.16 -0.47 16.59
CA ALA A 71 4.12 -0.06 15.18
C ALA A 71 5.34 0.77 14.78
N PHE A 72 5.80 1.69 15.64
CA PHE A 72 7.07 2.41 15.40
C PHE A 72 8.29 1.49 15.41
N GLY A 73 8.29 0.46 16.27
CA GLY A 73 9.31 -0.58 16.27
C GLY A 73 9.36 -1.38 14.96
N TYR A 74 8.20 -1.68 14.38
CA TYR A 74 8.10 -2.33 13.06
C TYR A 74 8.48 -1.40 11.92
N PHE A 75 8.11 -0.12 11.98
CA PHE A 75 8.55 0.89 11.02
C PHE A 75 10.08 0.96 10.94
N GLY A 76 10.78 0.96 12.08
CA GLY A 76 12.24 0.99 12.11
C GLY A 76 12.93 -0.28 11.57
N GLN A 77 12.24 -1.42 11.58
CA GLN A 77 12.73 -2.69 11.02
C GLN A 77 12.36 -2.89 9.55
N TYR A 78 11.35 -2.15 9.07
CA TYR A 78 10.82 -2.31 7.73
C TYR A 78 11.83 -1.87 6.67
N ASP A 79 12.01 -2.72 5.67
CA ASP A 79 12.87 -2.46 4.52
C ASP A 79 11.99 -2.01 3.35
N PRO A 80 11.97 -0.71 3.02
CA PRO A 80 11.08 -0.17 1.99
C PRO A 80 11.45 -0.65 0.59
N ASP A 81 12.72 -0.99 0.33
CA ASP A 81 13.13 -1.54 -0.97
C ASP A 81 12.58 -2.96 -1.18
N LYS A 82 12.50 -3.76 -0.11
CA LYS A 82 11.77 -5.05 -0.16
C LYS A 82 10.27 -4.83 -0.31
N GLY A 83 9.72 -3.79 0.32
CA GLY A 83 8.33 -3.38 0.13
C GLY A 83 7.97 -3.10 -1.32
N VAL A 84 8.83 -2.39 -2.06
CA VAL A 84 8.62 -2.14 -3.49
C VAL A 84 8.54 -3.44 -4.29
N LYS A 85 9.38 -4.44 -3.97
CA LYS A 85 9.33 -5.76 -4.63
C LYS A 85 8.03 -6.50 -4.36
N ASP A 86 7.44 -6.34 -3.18
CA ASP A 86 6.12 -6.89 -2.87
C ASP A 86 5.03 -6.20 -3.69
N ILE A 87 5.12 -4.88 -3.84
CA ILE A 87 4.20 -4.09 -4.67
C ILE A 87 4.31 -4.54 -6.13
N GLU A 88 5.51 -4.72 -6.68
CA GLU A 88 5.71 -5.27 -8.03
C GLU A 88 5.12 -6.68 -8.19
N ALA A 89 5.25 -7.53 -7.17
CA ALA A 89 4.65 -8.85 -7.18
C ALA A 89 3.12 -8.77 -7.17
N ALA A 90 2.55 -7.88 -6.36
CA ALA A 90 1.11 -7.61 -6.31
C ALA A 90 0.56 -7.05 -7.63
N ILE A 91 1.27 -6.11 -8.27
CA ILE A 91 0.91 -5.55 -9.59
C ILE A 91 0.87 -6.67 -10.63
N ARG A 92 1.93 -7.49 -10.70
CA ARG A 92 2.00 -8.61 -11.65
C ARG A 92 0.91 -9.64 -11.42
N TYR A 93 0.61 -9.94 -10.16
CA TYR A 93 -0.48 -10.84 -9.79
C TYR A 93 -1.83 -10.30 -10.28
N LEU A 94 -2.16 -9.05 -9.96
CA LEU A 94 -3.43 -8.43 -10.34
C LEU A 94 -3.59 -8.37 -11.86
N ARG A 95 -2.55 -7.99 -12.60
CA ARG A 95 -2.58 -7.99 -14.09
C ARG A 95 -2.70 -9.39 -14.71
N GLY A 96 -2.42 -10.45 -13.95
CA GLY A 96 -2.62 -11.84 -14.38
C GLY A 96 -4.05 -12.34 -14.21
N VAL A 97 -4.91 -11.58 -13.51
CA VAL A 97 -6.32 -11.91 -13.32
C VAL A 97 -7.12 -11.45 -14.54
N GLU A 98 -7.99 -12.33 -15.06
CA GLU A 98 -8.87 -12.00 -16.17
C GLU A 98 -9.76 -10.80 -15.82
N GLY A 99 -9.86 -9.84 -16.75
CA GLY A 99 -10.62 -8.60 -16.55
C GLY A 99 -9.82 -7.45 -15.92
N ILE A 100 -8.58 -7.67 -15.47
CA ILE A 100 -7.77 -6.59 -14.88
C ILE A 100 -6.81 -5.98 -15.90
N ALA A 101 -7.16 -4.80 -16.40
CA ALA A 101 -6.31 -4.04 -17.33
C ALA A 101 -5.35 -3.05 -16.65
N LYS A 102 -5.74 -2.50 -15.49
CA LYS A 102 -5.01 -1.46 -14.76
C LYS A 102 -4.97 -1.73 -13.26
N VAL A 103 -3.87 -1.35 -12.63
CA VAL A 103 -3.64 -1.51 -11.20
C VAL A 103 -3.28 -0.18 -10.56
N GLY A 104 -4.00 0.18 -9.51
CA GLY A 104 -3.75 1.36 -8.68
C GLY A 104 -3.26 0.99 -7.28
N LEU A 105 -2.52 1.89 -6.65
CA LEU A 105 -2.08 1.78 -5.26
C LEU A 105 -2.54 3.00 -4.47
N VAL A 106 -3.12 2.77 -3.29
CA VAL A 106 -3.34 3.82 -2.30
C VAL A 106 -2.72 3.43 -0.98
N GLY A 107 -2.00 4.37 -0.39
CA GLY A 107 -1.34 4.13 0.89
C GLY A 107 -1.45 5.30 1.84
N PHE A 108 -1.41 4.96 3.12
CA PHE A 108 -1.52 5.87 4.27
C PHE A 108 -0.25 5.76 5.12
N CYS A 109 0.30 6.88 5.61
CA CYS A 109 1.51 6.92 6.43
C CYS A 109 2.71 6.21 5.75
N LEU A 110 3.20 5.09 6.29
CA LEU A 110 4.21 4.25 5.64
C LEU A 110 3.72 3.79 4.26
N GLY A 111 2.43 3.50 4.11
CA GLY A 111 1.81 3.25 2.83
C GLY A 111 1.87 4.43 1.87
N GLY A 112 1.74 5.66 2.36
CA GLY A 112 1.87 6.87 1.54
C GLY A 112 3.29 7.03 1.00
N ARG A 113 4.30 6.68 1.81
CA ARG A 113 5.69 6.55 1.36
C ARG A 113 5.82 5.48 0.26
N MET A 114 5.20 4.32 0.46
CA MET A 114 5.21 3.23 -0.51
C MET A 114 4.50 3.60 -1.82
N ALA A 115 3.45 4.43 -1.78
CA ALA A 115 2.78 4.95 -2.96
C ALA A 115 3.71 5.82 -3.82
N TYR A 116 4.47 6.72 -3.19
CA TYR A 116 5.50 7.50 -3.89
C TYR A 116 6.58 6.59 -4.50
N MET A 117 7.10 5.64 -3.71
CA MET A 117 8.15 4.73 -4.17
C MET A 117 7.67 3.84 -5.34
N ALA A 118 6.41 3.39 -5.31
CA ALA A 118 5.82 2.64 -6.41
C ALA A 118 5.76 3.49 -7.69
N ALA A 119 5.36 4.76 -7.58
CA ALA A 119 5.30 5.68 -8.72
C ALA A 119 6.67 5.88 -9.39
N THR A 120 7.75 5.92 -8.60
CA THR A 120 9.11 6.17 -9.06
C THR A 120 9.88 4.91 -9.46
N ARG A 121 9.48 3.73 -9.00
CA ARG A 121 10.30 2.51 -9.10
C ARG A 121 9.57 1.32 -9.72
N THR A 122 8.32 1.47 -10.09
CA THR A 122 7.51 0.41 -10.72
C THR A 122 6.77 0.96 -11.93
N ASP A 123 6.01 0.10 -12.60
CA ASP A 123 5.14 0.44 -13.72
C ASP A 123 3.65 0.54 -13.33
N ILE A 124 3.35 0.87 -12.05
CA ILE A 124 1.99 1.06 -11.53
C ILE A 124 1.19 2.07 -12.36
N ASP A 125 -0.09 1.80 -12.67
CA ASP A 125 -0.89 2.66 -13.56
C ASP A 125 -1.34 3.96 -12.90
N ALA A 126 -1.53 3.96 -11.58
CA ALA A 126 -1.82 5.15 -10.78
C ALA A 126 -1.47 4.92 -9.31
N SER A 127 -1.09 5.98 -8.59
CA SER A 127 -0.79 5.90 -7.16
C SER A 127 -1.29 7.12 -6.39
N VAL A 128 -1.77 6.88 -5.15
CA VAL A 128 -2.21 7.93 -4.24
C VAL A 128 -1.58 7.71 -2.86
N GLY A 129 -0.89 8.72 -2.35
CA GLY A 129 -0.33 8.72 -1.00
C GLY A 129 -1.08 9.69 -0.10
N TYR A 130 -1.52 9.23 1.07
CA TYR A 130 -2.07 10.05 2.15
C TYR A 130 -1.04 10.16 3.27
N TYR A 131 -0.72 11.40 3.66
CA TYR A 131 0.18 11.72 4.78
C TYR A 131 1.45 10.85 4.81
N GLY A 132 2.07 10.69 3.64
CA GLY A 132 3.26 9.88 3.47
C GLY A 132 4.45 10.46 4.22
N VAL A 133 5.23 9.59 4.87
CA VAL A 133 6.43 9.99 5.64
C VAL A 133 7.71 9.81 4.82
N MET A 134 8.72 10.66 5.08
CA MET A 134 10.07 10.58 4.47
C MET A 134 10.12 10.74 2.93
N ILE A 135 9.08 11.30 2.29
CA ILE A 135 9.07 11.55 0.84
C ILE A 135 10.10 12.62 0.44
N ASP A 136 10.28 13.63 1.29
CA ASP A 136 11.28 14.69 1.18
C ASP A 136 12.71 14.14 0.98
N GLN A 137 12.99 12.97 1.56
CA GLN A 137 14.30 12.30 1.46
C GLN A 137 14.50 11.59 0.12
N MET A 138 13.46 11.48 -0.70
CA MET A 138 13.44 10.69 -1.95
C MET A 138 13.02 11.53 -3.17
N LEU A 139 13.00 12.86 -3.05
CA LEU A 139 12.63 13.78 -4.14
C LEU A 139 13.54 13.65 -5.37
N GLY A 140 14.78 13.18 -5.20
CA GLY A 140 15.71 12.89 -6.29
C GLY A 140 15.19 11.84 -7.28
N GLU A 141 14.21 11.01 -6.89
CA GLU A 141 13.61 9.97 -7.73
C GLU A 141 12.42 10.46 -8.56
N SER A 142 11.94 11.69 -8.32
CA SER A 142 10.75 12.25 -8.96
C SER A 142 10.78 12.23 -10.49
N HIS A 143 11.98 12.27 -11.09
CA HIS A 143 12.18 12.16 -12.53
C HIS A 143 11.74 10.82 -13.13
N ALA A 144 11.61 9.78 -12.30
CA ALA A 144 11.21 8.43 -12.72
C ALA A 144 9.68 8.20 -12.67
N ILE A 145 8.90 9.18 -12.21
CA ILE A 145 7.44 9.09 -12.16
C ILE A 145 6.90 9.07 -13.60
N ALA A 146 6.46 7.89 -14.04
CA ALA A 146 5.96 7.68 -15.41
C ALA A 146 4.43 7.80 -15.53
N ASN A 147 3.70 7.56 -14.44
CA ASN A 147 2.24 7.48 -14.39
C ASN A 147 1.68 8.42 -13.30
N PRO A 148 0.37 8.74 -13.31
CA PRO A 148 -0.23 9.66 -12.35
C PRO A 148 0.05 9.30 -10.88
N LEU A 149 0.58 10.28 -10.15
CA LEU A 149 0.78 10.26 -8.70
C LEU A 149 0.00 11.43 -8.07
N MET A 150 -0.76 11.14 -7.01
CA MET A 150 -1.41 12.16 -6.19
C MET A 150 -0.94 12.02 -4.73
N LEU A 151 -0.51 13.13 -4.12
CA LEU A 151 -0.09 13.15 -2.71
C LEU A 151 -0.99 14.11 -1.93
N HIS A 152 -1.61 13.61 -0.87
CA HIS A 152 -2.34 14.40 0.11
C HIS A 152 -1.42 14.69 1.30
N ILE A 153 -0.81 15.87 1.30
CA ILE A 153 0.14 16.31 2.33
C ILE A 153 -0.60 17.18 3.36
N PRO A 154 -0.79 16.73 4.61
CA PRO A 154 -1.35 17.54 5.68
C PRO A 154 -0.40 18.67 6.10
N THR A 155 -0.92 19.89 6.25
CA THR A 155 -0.10 21.05 6.62
C THR A 155 0.20 21.16 8.13
N ALA A 156 -0.49 20.38 8.97
CA ALA A 156 -0.38 20.39 10.42
C ALA A 156 -0.04 18.98 10.97
N ASP A 157 0.94 18.34 10.35
CA ASP A 157 1.42 17.01 10.75
C ASP A 157 2.60 17.12 11.72
N HIS A 158 2.55 16.39 12.83
CA HIS A 158 3.62 16.36 13.82
C HIS A 158 4.76 15.42 13.43
N PHE A 159 4.55 14.52 12.47
CA PHE A 159 5.56 13.61 11.95
C PHE A 159 6.29 14.17 10.73
N VAL A 160 5.63 15.04 9.95
CA VAL A 160 6.18 15.70 8.75
C VAL A 160 6.09 17.21 8.92
N GLY A 161 7.20 17.83 9.33
CA GLY A 161 7.26 19.26 9.59
C GLY A 161 7.13 20.13 8.34
N PRO A 162 6.86 21.45 8.48
CA PRO A 162 6.58 22.35 7.36
C PRO A 162 7.68 22.44 6.29
N GLU A 163 8.94 22.17 6.63
CA GLU A 163 10.04 22.19 5.67
C GLU A 163 10.02 21.00 4.69
N ALA A 164 9.34 19.92 5.05
CA ALA A 164 9.21 18.70 4.24
C ALA A 164 7.91 18.66 3.41
N GLN A 165 7.07 19.69 3.49
CA GLN A 165 5.75 19.79 2.84
C GLN A 165 5.80 20.50 1.49
#